data_AF-A0A7R9LW46-F1
#
_entry.id   AF-A0A7R9LW46-F1
#
_cell.length_a   1.000
_cell.length_b   1.000
_cell.length_c   1.000
_cell.angle_alpha   90.00
_cell.angle_beta   90.00
_cell.angle_gamma   90.00
#
_symmetry.space_group_name_H-M   'P 1'
#
loop_
_entity.id
_entity.type
_entity.pdbx_description
1 polymer ?
#
loop_
_entity_poly.entity_id
_entity_poly.type
_entity_poly.pdbx_seq_one_letter_code
_entity_poly.pdbx_strand_id
1 'polypeptide(L)'
;MFSIKILFLCILVPIVYGLTRKELVDFADKQYHKLINTLKTGVQYPAVGKTGSDHWETTPPVDNQWTAGFYPGVLWHLYNYTKSDEWKQLATTATDAMYNDQFNTWQHDIGFMIMGSYGNGYEFTKNPNYPKIIVNAANHFAKRFNHNVGCTKSWDTPNPNEFLVIVDNMMNLELLFEGWKHSGNKTLYDMAVSHTNVTIREHLRKDYSHFQIPNCDPFLMSKAKNTANVGDDDFMAPEAMTNEYNHLIDIYSLSLIGAQIFGFDKNDIIDGKYE
;
A
#
# COMPACT_ATOMS: atom_id res chain seq x y z
N MET A 1 20.41 1.95 7.17
CA MET A 1 20.78 0.57 7.58
C MET A 1 19.66 -0.17 8.34
N PHE A 2 18.47 0.42 8.50
CA PHE A 2 17.31 -0.22 9.16
C PHE A 2 16.33 -0.90 8.18
N SER A 3 16.17 -0.40 6.94
CA SER A 3 15.17 -0.93 6.00
C SER A 3 15.52 -2.29 5.36
N ILE A 4 16.80 -2.63 5.20
CA ILE A 4 17.22 -3.93 4.64
C ILE A 4 16.95 -5.08 5.65
N LYS A 5 16.94 -4.79 6.96
CA LYS A 5 16.69 -5.82 7.99
C LYS A 5 15.25 -6.28 8.03
N ILE A 6 14.27 -5.41 7.73
CA ILE A 6 12.84 -5.75 7.80
C ILE A 6 12.43 -6.60 6.59
N LEU A 7 12.95 -6.28 5.40
CA LEU A 7 12.76 -7.09 4.20
C LEU A 7 13.40 -8.49 4.34
N PHE A 8 14.58 -8.54 4.96
CA PHE A 8 15.25 -9.80 5.28
C PHE A 8 14.43 -10.64 6.26
N LEU A 9 13.84 -10.05 7.32
CA LEU A 9 13.15 -10.82 8.35
C LEU A 9 11.89 -11.53 7.83
N CYS A 10 11.10 -10.91 6.97
CA CYS A 10 9.80 -11.49 6.61
C CYS A 10 9.87 -12.56 5.51
N ILE A 11 10.95 -12.56 4.71
CA ILE A 11 11.23 -13.61 3.72
C ILE A 11 12.10 -14.72 4.36
N LEU A 12 13.08 -14.37 5.21
CA LEU A 12 13.96 -15.37 5.82
C LEU A 12 13.37 -16.05 7.04
N VAL A 13 12.47 -15.46 7.84
CA VAL A 13 11.93 -16.19 9.01
C VAL A 13 11.20 -17.47 8.58
N PRO A 14 10.30 -17.47 7.58
CA PRO A 14 9.70 -18.71 7.10
C PRO A 14 10.73 -19.70 6.53
N ILE A 15 11.72 -19.19 5.78
CA ILE A 15 12.75 -20.02 5.11
C ILE A 15 13.75 -20.60 6.11
N VAL A 16 14.15 -19.84 7.12
CA VAL A 16 15.13 -20.22 8.16
C VAL A 16 14.50 -21.15 9.19
N TYR A 17 13.19 -21.04 9.44
CA TYR A 17 12.47 -21.87 10.40
C TYR A 17 11.61 -22.99 9.76
N GLY A 18 11.63 -23.12 8.43
CA GLY A 18 10.91 -24.17 7.72
C GLY A 18 9.39 -24.05 7.76
N LEU A 19 8.85 -22.86 8.11
CA LEU A 19 7.40 -22.64 8.13
C LEU A 19 6.86 -22.62 6.70
N THR A 20 5.88 -23.46 6.45
CA THR A 20 5.13 -23.50 5.20
C THR A 20 4.20 -22.29 5.11
N ARG A 21 3.84 -21.91 3.87
CA ARG A 21 2.81 -20.89 3.62
C ARG A 21 1.51 -21.22 4.36
N LYS A 22 1.14 -22.50 4.45
CA LYS A 22 -0.07 -22.96 5.13
C LYS A 22 -0.01 -22.64 6.62
N GLU A 23 1.09 -22.94 7.30
CA GLU A 23 1.24 -22.67 8.73
C GLU A 23 1.16 -21.17 9.05
N LEU A 24 1.74 -20.32 8.20
CA LEU A 24 1.64 -18.87 8.35
C LEU A 24 0.20 -18.36 8.20
N VAL A 25 -0.54 -18.87 7.21
CA VAL A 25 -1.93 -18.49 7.00
C VAL A 25 -2.82 -19.02 8.12
N ASP A 26 -2.63 -20.27 8.57
CA ASP A 26 -3.39 -20.85 9.69
C ASP A 26 -3.15 -20.05 10.99
N PHE A 27 -1.93 -19.57 11.21
CA PHE A 27 -1.63 -18.69 12.33
C PHE A 27 -2.34 -17.33 12.18
N ALA A 28 -2.23 -16.69 11.01
CA ALA A 28 -2.90 -15.41 10.75
C ALA A 28 -4.42 -15.51 10.90
N ASP A 29 -5.02 -16.60 10.41
CA ASP A 29 -6.44 -16.93 10.55
C ASP A 29 -6.86 -16.97 12.03
N LYS A 30 -6.13 -17.70 12.87
CA LYS A 30 -6.39 -17.74 14.33
C LYS A 30 -6.27 -16.36 14.98
N GLN A 31 -5.23 -15.60 14.64
CA GLN A 31 -5.03 -14.27 15.21
C GLN A 31 -6.12 -13.29 14.77
N TYR A 32 -6.57 -13.36 13.52
CA TYR A 32 -7.67 -12.53 13.03
C TYR A 32 -9.00 -12.92 13.65
N HIS A 33 -9.28 -14.20 13.90
CA HIS A 33 -10.47 -14.61 14.67
C HIS A 33 -10.44 -14.02 16.09
N LYS A 34 -9.29 -13.98 16.77
CA LYS A 34 -9.16 -13.31 18.08
C LYS A 34 -9.45 -11.80 17.95
N LEU A 35 -8.88 -11.16 16.93
CA LEU A 35 -9.01 -9.73 16.69
C LEU A 35 -10.45 -9.30 16.39
N ILE A 36 -11.15 -9.94 15.44
CA ILE A 36 -12.49 -9.51 15.02
C ILE A 36 -13.51 -9.55 16.15
N ASN A 37 -13.32 -10.42 17.14
CA ASN A 37 -14.16 -10.50 18.34
C ASN A 37 -14.02 -9.28 19.26
N THR A 38 -12.97 -8.47 19.09
CA THR A 38 -12.74 -7.23 19.84
C THR A 38 -13.22 -5.97 19.11
N LEU A 39 -13.57 -6.10 17.82
CA LEU A 39 -13.89 -4.98 16.94
C LEU A 39 -15.39 -4.88 16.67
N LYS A 40 -15.91 -3.66 16.51
CA LYS A 40 -17.22 -3.44 15.88
C LYS A 40 -17.05 -3.45 14.37
N THR A 41 -17.49 -4.53 13.72
CA THR A 41 -17.42 -4.71 12.26
C THR A 41 -18.02 -3.52 11.51
N GLY A 42 -17.30 -3.01 10.51
CA GLY A 42 -17.70 -1.85 9.70
C GLY A 42 -17.63 -0.51 10.43
N VAL A 43 -17.17 -0.48 11.68
CA VAL A 43 -17.10 0.74 12.51
C VAL A 43 -15.69 0.97 13.07
N GLN A 44 -14.93 -0.08 13.34
CA GLN A 44 -13.60 0.02 13.96
C GLN A 44 -12.58 -0.83 13.23
N TYR A 45 -11.53 -0.19 12.73
CA TYR A 45 -10.38 -0.86 12.10
C TYR A 45 -9.15 -0.78 13.01
N PRO A 46 -8.39 -1.88 13.14
CA PRO A 46 -7.12 -1.88 13.87
C PRO A 46 -6.14 -0.93 13.18
N ALA A 47 -5.49 -0.06 13.96
CA ALA A 47 -4.51 0.89 13.44
C ALA A 47 -3.11 0.64 14.02
N VAL A 48 -3.01 0.49 15.34
CA VAL A 48 -1.73 0.27 16.03
C VAL A 48 -1.90 -0.79 17.12
N GLY A 49 -1.03 -1.80 17.08
CA GLY A 49 -0.87 -2.77 18.15
C GLY A 49 0.30 -2.37 19.05
N LYS A 50 0.17 -2.61 20.36
CA LYS A 50 1.29 -2.42 21.29
C LYS A 50 1.93 -3.78 21.61
N THR A 51 3.24 -3.89 21.43
CA THR A 51 3.99 -5.11 21.79
C THR A 51 3.66 -5.55 23.23
N GLY A 52 3.29 -6.82 23.39
CA GLY A 52 2.92 -7.41 24.68
C GLY A 52 1.53 -7.03 25.19
N SER A 53 0.68 -6.45 24.34
CA SER A 53 -0.71 -6.14 24.67
C SER A 53 -1.67 -6.80 23.69
N ASP A 54 -2.77 -7.34 24.21
CA ASP A 54 -3.88 -7.85 23.41
C ASP A 54 -4.84 -6.73 22.96
N HIS A 55 -4.52 -5.47 23.27
CA HIS A 55 -5.33 -4.31 22.93
C HIS A 55 -4.85 -3.65 21.63
N TRP A 56 -5.82 -3.33 20.78
CA TRP A 56 -5.64 -2.61 19.53
C TRP A 56 -6.19 -1.20 19.62
N GLU A 57 -5.38 -0.21 19.28
CA GLU A 57 -5.91 1.11 18.96
C GLU A 57 -6.70 1.01 17.65
N THR A 58 -7.90 1.59 17.64
CA THR A 58 -8.81 1.50 16.50
C THR A 58 -9.12 2.87 15.92
N THR A 59 -9.39 2.89 14.62
CA THR A 59 -9.83 4.08 13.88
C THR A 59 -11.14 3.79 13.15
N PRO A 60 -11.99 4.79 12.88
CA PRO A 60 -13.13 4.61 12.01
C PRO A 60 -12.68 4.38 10.56
N PRO A 61 -13.50 3.72 9.71
CA PRO A 61 -13.15 3.47 8.31
C PRO A 61 -12.85 4.72 7.48
N VAL A 62 -13.49 5.86 7.81
CA VAL A 62 -13.52 7.08 6.98
C VAL A 62 -12.88 8.30 7.65
N ASP A 63 -12.11 8.13 8.74
CA ASP A 63 -11.52 9.25 9.50
C ASP A 63 -10.19 9.75 8.91
N ASN A 64 -10.04 9.71 7.58
CA ASN A 64 -8.80 10.04 6.86
C ASN A 64 -7.56 9.28 7.37
N GLN A 65 -7.76 8.09 7.91
CA GLN A 65 -6.67 7.27 8.37
C GLN A 65 -6.09 6.51 7.19
N TRP A 66 -4.86 6.84 6.79
CA TRP A 66 -4.16 6.21 5.67
C TRP A 66 -4.04 4.68 5.79
N THR A 67 -4.09 4.15 7.02
CA THR A 67 -4.01 2.71 7.29
C THR A 67 -5.34 1.96 7.11
N ALA A 68 -6.46 2.66 6.82
CA ALA A 68 -7.78 2.03 6.79
C ALA A 68 -7.95 0.94 5.72
N GLY A 69 -7.15 0.97 4.64
CA GLY A 69 -7.18 -0.07 3.60
C GLY A 69 -6.53 -1.39 3.99
N PHE A 70 -5.67 -1.41 5.02
CA PHE A 70 -4.93 -2.62 5.38
C PHE A 70 -5.84 -3.67 6.01
N TYR A 71 -6.77 -3.27 6.88
CA TYR A 71 -7.70 -4.19 7.52
C TYR A 71 -8.57 -4.99 6.52
N PRO A 72 -9.33 -4.36 5.60
CA PRO A 72 -10.05 -5.09 4.56
C PRO A 72 -9.10 -5.89 3.66
N GLY A 73 -7.89 -5.40 3.38
CA GLY A 73 -6.89 -6.13 2.60
C GLY A 73 -6.53 -7.47 3.21
N VAL A 74 -6.28 -7.52 4.53
CA VAL A 74 -5.98 -8.80 5.20
C VAL A 74 -7.17 -9.74 5.14
N LEU A 75 -8.39 -9.24 5.37
CA LEU A 75 -9.61 -10.05 5.30
C LEU A 75 -9.80 -10.63 3.89
N TRP A 76 -9.52 -9.85 2.84
CA TRP A 76 -9.55 -10.30 1.45
C TRP A 76 -8.51 -11.39 1.17
N HIS A 77 -7.29 -11.25 1.67
CA HIS A 77 -6.27 -12.30 1.54
C HIS A 77 -6.65 -13.56 2.32
N LEU A 78 -7.17 -13.44 3.55
CA LEU A 78 -7.68 -14.57 4.32
C LEU A 78 -8.79 -15.30 3.58
N TYR A 79 -9.75 -14.57 2.98
CA TYR A 79 -10.74 -15.15 2.08
C TYR A 79 -10.07 -15.85 0.88
N ASN A 80 -9.11 -15.21 0.21
CA ASN A 80 -8.47 -15.79 -0.96
C ASN A 80 -7.77 -17.13 -0.64
N TYR A 81 -7.18 -17.25 0.54
CA TYR A 81 -6.51 -18.49 0.96
C TYR A 81 -7.46 -19.55 1.50
N THR A 82 -8.36 -19.18 2.42
CA THR A 82 -9.24 -20.13 3.13
C THR A 82 -10.51 -20.47 2.33
N LYS A 83 -10.92 -19.57 1.43
CA LYS A 83 -12.23 -19.57 0.75
C LYS A 83 -13.44 -19.53 1.72
N SER A 84 -13.23 -19.05 2.95
CA SER A 84 -14.30 -18.91 3.95
C SER A 84 -15.30 -17.80 3.59
N ASP A 85 -16.59 -18.11 3.61
CA ASP A 85 -17.65 -17.12 3.41
C ASP A 85 -17.71 -16.08 4.54
N GLU A 86 -17.29 -16.44 5.76
CA GLU A 86 -17.17 -15.49 6.88
C GLU A 86 -16.16 -14.39 6.55
N TRP A 87 -14.96 -14.78 6.10
CA TRP A 87 -13.94 -13.82 5.69
C TRP A 87 -14.38 -12.96 4.52
N LYS A 88 -15.10 -13.55 3.56
CA LYS A 88 -15.67 -12.80 2.43
C LYS A 88 -16.67 -11.74 2.90
N GLN A 89 -17.58 -12.09 3.82
CA GLN A 89 -18.58 -11.16 4.34
C GLN A 89 -17.95 -10.03 5.16
N LEU A 90 -16.98 -10.36 6.01
CA LEU A 90 -16.22 -9.36 6.78
C LEU A 90 -15.43 -8.43 5.87
N ALA A 91 -14.72 -8.97 4.87
CA ALA A 91 -13.94 -8.19 3.90
C ALA A 91 -14.84 -7.26 3.07
N THR A 92 -16.00 -7.75 2.63
CA THR A 92 -16.99 -6.96 1.89
C THR A 92 -17.51 -5.82 2.76
N THR A 93 -17.92 -6.11 4.01
CA THR A 93 -18.44 -5.10 4.93
C THR A 93 -17.41 -4.02 5.24
N ALA A 94 -16.15 -4.42 5.48
CA ALA A 94 -15.06 -3.48 5.71
C ALA A 94 -14.69 -2.67 4.45
N THR A 95 -14.76 -3.27 3.27
CA THR A 95 -14.49 -2.55 2.02
C THR A 95 -15.58 -1.51 1.75
N ASP A 96 -16.84 -1.92 1.84
CA ASP A 96 -17.98 -1.06 1.49
C ASP A 96 -18.16 0.10 2.48
N ALA A 97 -17.73 -0.04 3.73
CA ALA A 97 -17.72 1.05 4.71
C ALA A 97 -16.76 2.21 4.31
N MET A 98 -15.79 1.97 3.42
CA MET A 98 -14.86 2.96 2.87
C MET A 98 -15.39 3.65 1.60
N TYR A 99 -16.68 3.51 1.26
CA TYR A 99 -17.24 4.02 0.00
C TYR A 99 -16.94 5.50 -0.25
N ASN A 100 -16.93 6.35 0.78
CA ASN A 100 -16.71 7.78 0.62
C ASN A 100 -15.25 8.16 0.32
N ASP A 101 -14.28 7.27 0.57
CA ASP A 101 -12.87 7.55 0.34
C ASP A 101 -12.54 7.75 -1.15
N GLN A 102 -13.37 7.22 -2.05
CA GLN A 102 -13.22 7.41 -3.49
C GLN A 102 -13.26 8.88 -3.95
N PHE A 103 -13.77 9.78 -3.11
CA PHE A 103 -13.86 11.22 -3.38
C PHE A 103 -12.72 12.02 -2.71
N ASN A 104 -11.81 11.37 -2.01
CA ASN A 104 -10.74 12.03 -1.28
C ASN A 104 -9.73 12.68 -2.24
N THR A 105 -9.49 13.99 -2.07
CA THR A 105 -8.54 14.77 -2.89
C THR A 105 -7.32 15.28 -2.10
N TRP A 106 -7.31 15.09 -0.78
CA TRP A 106 -6.43 15.83 0.13
C TRP A 106 -5.23 15.03 0.59
N GLN A 107 -5.38 13.70 0.75
CA GLN A 107 -4.27 12.80 1.10
C GLN A 107 -3.75 12.01 -0.10
N HIS A 108 -2.45 11.69 -0.09
CA HIS A 108 -1.83 10.87 -1.13
C HIS A 108 -2.01 9.38 -0.91
N ASP A 109 -2.23 8.93 0.33
CA ASP A 109 -2.34 7.52 0.70
C ASP A 109 -3.66 6.85 0.28
N ILE A 110 -4.41 7.50 -0.61
CA ILE A 110 -5.67 6.96 -1.12
C ILE A 110 -5.45 5.69 -1.95
N GLY A 111 -4.25 5.51 -2.52
CA GLY A 111 -3.88 4.28 -3.20
C GLY A 111 -3.85 3.09 -2.24
N PHE A 112 -3.19 3.21 -1.09
CA PHE A 112 -3.21 2.16 -0.05
C PHE A 112 -4.63 1.81 0.39
N MET A 113 -5.45 2.84 0.62
CA MET A 113 -6.82 2.67 1.07
C MET A 113 -7.67 1.92 0.05
N ILE A 114 -7.67 2.37 -1.20
CA ILE A 114 -8.55 1.85 -2.25
C ILE A 114 -8.04 0.53 -2.82
N MET A 115 -6.74 0.38 -3.03
CA MET A 115 -6.19 -0.88 -3.55
C MET A 115 -6.21 -1.98 -2.49
N GLY A 116 -5.92 -1.65 -1.23
CA GLY A 116 -6.04 -2.59 -0.11
C GLY A 116 -7.47 -3.10 0.09
N SER A 117 -8.49 -2.28 -0.20
CA SER A 117 -9.91 -2.62 -0.04
C SER A 117 -10.56 -3.06 -1.35
N TYR A 118 -10.99 -2.11 -2.19
CA TYR A 118 -11.69 -2.33 -3.45
C TYR A 118 -10.85 -3.05 -4.50
N GLY A 119 -9.54 -2.77 -4.55
CA GLY A 119 -8.60 -3.44 -5.47
C GLY A 119 -8.55 -4.95 -5.21
N ASN A 120 -8.19 -5.34 -3.99
CA ASN A 120 -8.19 -6.74 -3.54
C ASN A 120 -9.57 -7.39 -3.67
N GLY A 121 -10.63 -6.68 -3.28
CA GLY A 121 -12.00 -7.16 -3.43
C GLY A 121 -12.36 -7.46 -4.88
N TYR A 122 -11.97 -6.60 -5.82
CA TYR A 122 -12.18 -6.84 -7.24
C TYR A 122 -11.32 -8.02 -7.71
N GLU A 123 -10.05 -8.08 -7.29
CA GLU A 123 -9.15 -9.14 -7.73
C GLU A 123 -9.68 -10.53 -7.35
N PHE A 124 -10.13 -10.71 -6.11
CA PHE A 124 -10.54 -12.02 -5.60
C PHE A 124 -12.01 -12.39 -5.86
N THR A 125 -12.88 -11.43 -6.18
CA THR A 125 -14.31 -11.71 -6.40
C THR A 125 -14.83 -11.33 -7.78
N LYS A 126 -14.07 -10.52 -8.53
CA LYS A 126 -14.49 -9.87 -9.79
C LYS A 126 -15.82 -9.12 -9.65
N ASN A 127 -16.09 -8.54 -8.47
CA ASN A 127 -17.29 -7.74 -8.21
C ASN A 127 -17.38 -6.58 -9.21
N PRO A 128 -18.43 -6.51 -10.07
CA PRO A 128 -18.51 -5.55 -11.17
C PRO A 128 -18.70 -4.10 -10.70
N ASN A 129 -19.04 -3.86 -9.43
CA ASN A 129 -19.24 -2.51 -8.90
C ASN A 129 -17.93 -1.82 -8.50
N TYR A 130 -16.88 -2.59 -8.16
CA TYR A 130 -15.64 -2.07 -7.62
C TYR A 130 -14.76 -1.31 -8.63
N PRO A 131 -14.67 -1.70 -9.92
CA PRO A 131 -13.92 -0.94 -10.92
C PRO A 131 -14.34 0.53 -11.03
N LYS A 132 -15.63 0.84 -10.88
CA LYS A 132 -16.12 2.22 -10.92
C LYS A 132 -15.56 3.05 -9.75
N ILE A 133 -15.45 2.46 -8.57
CA ILE A 133 -14.90 3.10 -7.37
C ILE A 133 -13.40 3.33 -7.53
N ILE A 134 -12.66 2.31 -8.02
CA ILE A 134 -11.22 2.40 -8.32
C ILE A 134 -10.94 3.52 -9.33
N VAL A 135 -11.67 3.54 -10.45
CA VAL A 135 -11.52 4.59 -11.48
C VAL A 135 -11.83 5.98 -10.91
N ASN A 136 -12.88 6.11 -10.10
CA ASN A 136 -13.24 7.38 -9.50
C ASN A 136 -12.14 7.88 -8.53
N ALA A 137 -11.63 7.01 -7.67
CA ALA A 137 -10.53 7.31 -6.76
C ALA A 137 -9.25 7.70 -7.53
N ALA A 138 -8.91 6.96 -8.59
CA ALA A 138 -7.75 7.25 -9.42
C ALA A 138 -7.84 8.64 -10.07
N ASN A 139 -9.02 9.02 -10.57
CA ASN A 139 -9.24 10.36 -11.13
C ASN A 139 -9.15 11.47 -10.07
N HIS A 140 -9.54 11.21 -8.82
CA HIS A 140 -9.38 12.16 -7.72
C HIS A 140 -7.91 12.28 -7.30
N PHE A 141 -7.20 11.15 -7.18
CA PHE A 141 -5.78 11.12 -6.88
C PHE A 141 -4.93 11.83 -7.95
N ALA A 142 -5.27 11.65 -9.23
CA ALA A 142 -4.60 12.29 -10.36
C ALA A 142 -4.62 13.83 -10.30
N LYS A 143 -5.59 14.46 -9.60
CA LYS A 143 -5.61 15.91 -9.38
C LYS A 143 -4.42 16.43 -8.57
N ARG A 144 -3.73 15.55 -7.84
CA ARG A 144 -2.50 15.88 -7.10
C ARG A 144 -1.25 15.88 -7.98
N PHE A 145 -1.36 15.47 -9.25
CA PHE A 145 -0.25 15.44 -10.19
C PHE A 145 0.11 16.84 -10.68
N ASN A 146 1.40 17.18 -10.66
CA ASN A 146 1.92 18.42 -11.22
C ASN A 146 2.78 18.13 -12.45
N HIS A 147 2.33 18.55 -13.64
CA HIS A 147 3.03 18.30 -14.90
C HIS A 147 4.43 18.93 -15.00
N ASN A 148 4.73 20.00 -14.26
CA ASN A 148 6.08 20.57 -14.25
C ASN A 148 7.03 19.76 -13.37
N VAL A 149 6.52 19.13 -12.31
CA VAL A 149 7.31 18.30 -11.39
C VAL A 149 7.41 16.86 -11.90
N GLY A 150 6.36 16.37 -12.56
CA GLY A 150 6.24 14.98 -13.02
C GLY A 150 5.80 13.99 -11.94
N CYS A 151 5.30 14.45 -10.79
CA CYS A 151 4.87 13.62 -9.65
C CYS A 151 3.50 14.04 -9.11
N THR A 152 2.91 13.17 -8.29
CA THR A 152 1.79 13.49 -7.39
C THR A 152 2.32 14.02 -6.06
N LYS A 153 1.69 15.06 -5.52
CA LYS A 153 2.05 15.67 -4.22
C LYS A 153 1.66 14.73 -3.07
N SER A 154 2.55 14.54 -2.10
CA SER A 154 2.26 13.75 -0.89
C SER A 154 1.21 14.43 0.00
N TRP A 155 1.50 15.57 0.62
CA TRP A 155 0.52 16.34 1.37
C TRP A 155 0.62 17.82 1.05
N ASP A 156 -0.45 18.54 1.39
CA ASP A 156 -0.47 20.00 1.30
C ASP A 156 0.26 20.59 2.50
N THR A 157 1.12 21.58 2.25
CA THR A 157 1.81 22.34 3.30
C THR A 157 1.25 23.76 3.36
N PRO A 158 1.45 24.50 4.47
CA PRO A 158 1.05 25.90 4.54
C PRO A 158 1.70 26.80 3.48
N ASN A 159 2.83 26.37 2.89
CA ASN A 159 3.50 27.06 1.81
C ASN A 159 3.02 26.51 0.45
N PRO A 160 2.22 27.27 -0.33
CA PRO A 160 1.67 26.77 -1.60
C PRO A 160 2.74 26.49 -2.66
N ASN A 161 3.95 27.02 -2.48
CA ASN A 161 5.07 26.80 -3.40
C ASN A 161 5.83 25.50 -3.12
N GLU A 162 5.56 24.81 -2.01
CA GLU A 162 6.20 23.54 -1.71
C GLU A 162 5.50 22.38 -2.43
N PHE A 163 6.33 21.48 -2.95
CA PHE A 163 5.90 20.24 -3.56
C PHE A 163 6.72 19.07 -2.99
N LEU A 164 6.17 18.42 -1.97
CA LEU A 164 6.82 17.30 -1.30
C LEU A 164 6.38 15.98 -1.93
N VAL A 165 7.36 15.11 -2.17
CA VAL A 165 7.18 13.75 -2.67
C VAL A 165 7.96 12.80 -1.76
N ILE A 166 7.25 11.88 -1.13
CA ILE A 166 7.85 10.80 -0.33
C ILE A 166 7.92 9.51 -1.14
N VAL A 167 8.85 8.63 -0.77
CA VAL A 167 9.03 7.36 -1.48
C VAL A 167 7.76 6.48 -1.44
N ASP A 168 6.98 6.57 -0.37
CA ASP A 168 5.74 5.83 -0.15
C ASP A 168 4.66 6.17 -1.21
N ASN A 169 4.74 7.34 -1.89
CA ASN A 169 3.85 7.66 -3.02
C ASN A 169 3.94 6.62 -4.14
N MET A 170 5.06 5.91 -4.26
CA MET A 170 5.25 4.86 -5.27
C MET A 170 4.21 3.75 -5.14
N MET A 171 3.87 3.35 -3.91
CA MET A 171 2.87 2.32 -3.65
C MET A 171 1.46 2.79 -4.05
N ASN A 172 1.21 4.11 -4.01
CA ASN A 172 -0.07 4.67 -4.41
C ASN A 172 -0.26 4.73 -5.94
N LEU A 173 0.79 4.51 -6.73
CA LEU A 173 0.72 4.53 -8.21
C LEU A 173 -0.04 3.34 -8.78
N GLU A 174 -0.16 2.23 -8.03
CA GLU A 174 -0.99 1.09 -8.41
C GLU A 174 -2.43 1.53 -8.72
N LEU A 175 -2.97 2.46 -7.94
CA LEU A 175 -4.31 3.02 -8.17
C LEU A 175 -4.43 3.70 -9.54
N LEU A 176 -3.38 4.40 -10.01
CA LEU A 176 -3.38 5.03 -11.32
C LEU A 176 -3.32 3.99 -12.44
N PHE A 177 -2.52 2.93 -12.27
CA PHE A 177 -2.44 1.84 -13.23
C PHE A 177 -3.76 1.07 -13.34
N GLU A 178 -4.39 0.72 -12.22
CA GLU A 178 -5.71 0.06 -12.24
C GLU A 178 -6.81 0.99 -12.76
N GLY A 179 -6.76 2.27 -12.40
CA GLY A 179 -7.64 3.29 -12.98
C GLY A 179 -7.53 3.34 -14.50
N TRP A 180 -6.32 3.27 -15.06
CA TRP A 180 -6.10 3.16 -16.50
C TRP A 180 -6.67 1.86 -17.07
N LYS A 181 -6.35 0.70 -16.49
CA LYS A 181 -6.82 -0.61 -16.97
C LYS A 181 -8.35 -0.68 -17.06
N HIS A 182 -9.06 -0.12 -16.08
CA HIS A 182 -10.51 -0.15 -16.03
C HIS A 182 -11.22 0.92 -16.88
N SER A 183 -10.58 2.07 -17.12
CA SER A 183 -11.20 3.19 -17.85
C SER A 183 -10.71 3.38 -19.28
N GLY A 184 -9.55 2.83 -19.63
CA GLY A 184 -8.83 3.13 -20.86
C GLY A 184 -8.16 4.51 -20.88
N ASN A 185 -8.23 5.30 -19.80
CA ASN A 185 -7.63 6.64 -19.74
C ASN A 185 -6.10 6.57 -19.59
N LYS A 186 -5.39 6.60 -20.71
CA LYS A 186 -3.92 6.51 -20.76
C LYS A 186 -3.20 7.61 -19.97
N THR A 187 -3.84 8.76 -19.73
CA THR A 187 -3.26 9.84 -18.92
C THR A 187 -2.90 9.36 -17.51
N LEU A 188 -3.69 8.47 -16.90
CA LEU A 188 -3.39 7.91 -15.57
C LEU A 188 -2.11 7.07 -15.59
N TYR A 189 -1.93 6.24 -16.64
CA TYR A 189 -0.70 5.48 -16.85
C TYR A 189 0.51 6.40 -17.05
N ASP A 190 0.38 7.43 -17.89
CA ASP A 190 1.48 8.36 -18.19
C ASP A 190 1.91 9.15 -16.95
N MET A 191 0.96 9.53 -16.08
CA MET A 191 1.25 10.14 -14.79
C MET A 191 2.01 9.19 -13.85
N ALA A 192 1.60 7.93 -13.77
CA ALA A 192 2.28 6.92 -12.95
C ALA A 192 3.71 6.67 -13.42
N VAL A 193 3.93 6.49 -14.72
CA VAL A 193 5.27 6.32 -15.32
C VAL A 193 6.13 7.55 -15.09
N SER A 194 5.60 8.75 -15.30
CA SER A 194 6.31 10.00 -15.01
C SER A 194 6.76 10.06 -13.56
N HIS A 195 5.87 9.74 -12.62
CA HIS A 195 6.18 9.75 -11.19
C HIS A 195 7.31 8.79 -10.88
N THR A 196 7.21 7.54 -11.34
CA THR A 196 8.24 6.50 -11.15
C THR A 196 9.61 6.96 -11.64
N ASN A 197 9.68 7.53 -12.84
CA ASN A 197 10.95 7.99 -13.41
C ASN A 197 11.58 9.13 -12.61
N VAL A 198 10.78 10.07 -12.10
CA VAL A 198 11.27 11.14 -11.24
C VAL A 198 11.73 10.58 -9.89
N THR A 199 10.98 9.67 -9.27
CA THR A 199 11.38 9.05 -8.00
C THR A 199 12.67 8.25 -8.12
N ILE A 200 12.85 7.49 -9.22
CA ILE A 200 14.11 6.79 -9.49
C ILE A 200 15.29 7.76 -9.55
N ARG A 201 15.11 8.90 -10.23
CA ARG A 201 16.17 9.90 -10.40
C ARG A 201 16.50 10.66 -9.12
N GLU A 202 15.50 11.01 -8.31
CA GLU A 202 15.66 11.92 -7.18
C GLU A 202 15.75 11.21 -5.81
N HIS A 203 15.08 10.06 -5.63
CA HIS A 203 15.03 9.35 -4.34
C HIS A 203 16.08 8.26 -4.22
N LEU A 204 16.52 7.63 -5.31
CA LEU A 204 17.51 6.56 -5.27
C LEU A 204 18.94 7.11 -5.24
N ARG A 205 19.76 6.59 -4.33
CA ARG A 205 21.19 6.83 -4.27
C ARG A 205 21.93 5.83 -5.15
N LYS A 206 23.21 6.13 -5.45
CA LYS A 206 24.10 5.26 -6.24
C LYS A 206 24.32 3.87 -5.62
N ASP A 207 24.14 3.74 -4.31
CA ASP A 207 24.24 2.47 -3.57
C ASP A 207 22.89 1.75 -3.44
N TYR A 208 21.87 2.17 -4.19
CA TYR A 208 20.49 1.67 -4.17
C TYR A 208 19.73 1.86 -2.85
N SER A 209 20.31 2.59 -1.89
CA SER A 209 19.52 3.10 -0.76
C SER A 209 18.66 4.30 -1.22
N HIS A 210 17.60 4.63 -0.49
CA HIS A 210 16.71 5.73 -0.87
C HIS A 210 16.57 6.81 0.21
N PHE A 211 16.18 8.02 -0.20
CA PHE A 211 15.68 9.06 0.70
C PHE A 211 14.21 8.77 1.05
N GLN A 212 13.81 9.09 2.28
CA GLN A 212 12.37 9.10 2.64
C GLN A 212 11.70 10.31 1.97
N ILE A 213 12.36 11.47 2.13
CA ILE A 213 12.05 12.74 1.46
C ILE A 213 13.40 13.24 0.94
N PRO A 214 13.58 13.43 -0.38
CA PRO A 214 14.79 14.04 -0.89
C PRO A 214 14.95 15.44 -0.31
N ASN A 215 16.14 15.76 0.19
CA ASN A 215 16.51 17.10 0.67
C ASN A 215 16.74 18.03 -0.54
N CYS A 216 15.75 18.14 -1.42
CA CYS A 216 15.78 19.03 -2.55
C CYS A 216 15.03 20.29 -2.16
N ASP A 217 15.73 21.43 -2.19
CA ASP A 217 15.15 22.76 -2.11
C ASP A 217 13.80 22.79 -2.87
N PRO A 218 12.68 23.22 -2.27
CA PRO A 218 11.35 23.18 -2.88
C PRO A 218 11.28 23.89 -4.25
N PHE A 219 12.27 24.72 -4.59
CA PHE A 219 12.41 25.33 -5.91
C PHE A 219 13.10 24.46 -6.98
N LEU A 220 13.84 23.41 -6.61
CA LEU A 220 14.73 22.70 -7.54
C LEU A 220 14.06 21.61 -8.38
N MET A 221 12.91 21.05 -7.95
CA MET A 221 12.12 20.21 -8.87
C MET A 221 11.49 21.02 -10.03
N SER A 222 11.39 22.36 -9.90
CA SER A 222 10.96 23.24 -11.01
C SER A 222 12.08 23.55 -12.02
N LYS A 223 13.35 23.34 -11.66
CA LYS A 223 14.54 23.62 -12.48
C LYS A 223 14.97 22.47 -13.39
N ALA A 224 14.28 21.33 -13.36
CA ALA A 224 14.47 20.24 -14.34
C ALA A 224 14.07 20.62 -15.79
N LYS A 225 13.81 21.91 -16.07
CA LYS A 225 13.53 22.45 -17.41
C LYS A 225 14.77 22.73 -18.28
N ASN A 226 16.01 22.51 -17.84
CA ASN A 226 17.20 22.85 -18.65
C ASN A 226 18.25 21.76 -18.87
N THR A 227 17.96 20.49 -18.55
CA THR A 227 18.85 19.37 -18.93
C THR A 227 18.05 18.22 -19.50
N ALA A 228 17.52 18.41 -20.71
CA ALA A 228 17.32 17.31 -21.63
C ALA A 228 18.72 16.81 -22.01
N ASN A 229 19.16 15.70 -21.40
CA ASN A 229 20.18 14.76 -21.88
C ASN A 229 20.44 13.74 -20.77
N VAL A 230 19.57 12.73 -20.66
CA VAL A 230 19.94 11.45 -20.06
C VAL A 230 19.44 10.40 -21.04
N GLY A 231 20.37 9.66 -21.65
CA GLY A 231 20.12 8.76 -22.77
C GLY A 231 19.18 7.60 -22.43
N ASP A 232 18.51 7.11 -23.46
CA ASP A 232 17.41 6.14 -23.43
C ASP A 232 17.84 4.69 -23.13
N ASP A 233 19.06 4.43 -22.64
CA ASP A 233 19.71 3.13 -22.84
C ASP A 233 19.65 2.14 -21.66
N ASP A 234 19.04 2.48 -20.50
CA ASP A 234 18.96 1.56 -19.34
C ASP A 234 17.56 1.51 -18.67
N PHE A 235 16.48 1.62 -19.45
CA PHE A 235 15.13 1.42 -18.92
C PHE A 235 14.78 -0.08 -18.87
N MET A 236 14.66 -0.64 -17.66
CA MET A 236 13.95 -1.90 -17.44
C MET A 236 12.52 -1.78 -17.98
N ALA A 237 12.11 -2.72 -18.83
CA ALA A 237 10.81 -2.68 -19.49
C ALA A 237 9.64 -2.60 -18.47
N PRO A 238 8.62 -1.76 -18.70
CA PRO A 238 7.50 -1.56 -17.76
C PRO A 238 6.76 -2.83 -17.33
N GLU A 239 6.70 -3.83 -18.20
CA GLU A 239 6.05 -5.13 -17.93
C GLU A 239 6.80 -5.97 -16.87
N ALA A 240 8.13 -5.86 -16.82
CA ALA A 240 8.95 -6.50 -15.79
C ALA A 240 8.72 -5.84 -14.42
N MET A 241 8.56 -4.51 -14.40
CA MET A 241 8.22 -3.79 -13.18
C MET A 241 6.84 -4.18 -12.66
N THR A 242 5.76 -4.26 -13.47
CA THR A 242 4.43 -4.65 -12.94
C THR A 242 4.40 -6.05 -12.31
N ASN A 243 5.13 -7.02 -12.86
CA ASN A 243 5.18 -8.37 -12.30
C ASN A 243 6.06 -8.45 -11.05
N GLU A 244 7.20 -7.76 -11.02
CA GLU A 244 8.02 -7.65 -9.81
C GLU A 244 7.33 -6.81 -8.72
N TYR A 245 6.57 -5.77 -9.08
CA TYR A 245 5.81 -4.93 -8.15
C TYR A 245 4.62 -5.68 -7.55
N ASN A 246 3.90 -6.51 -8.31
CA ASN A 246 2.83 -7.35 -7.77
C ASN A 246 3.38 -8.42 -6.82
N HIS A 247 4.53 -9.02 -7.15
CA HIS A 247 5.21 -9.96 -6.24
C HIS A 247 5.78 -9.27 -5.01
N LEU A 248 6.34 -8.06 -5.16
CA LEU A 248 6.80 -7.25 -4.05
C LEU A 248 5.61 -6.80 -3.20
N ILE A 249 4.49 -6.32 -3.76
CA ILE A 249 3.26 -5.99 -3.02
C ILE A 249 2.71 -7.21 -2.29
N ASP A 250 2.65 -8.41 -2.89
CA ASP A 250 2.18 -9.61 -2.19
C ASP A 250 3.08 -9.96 -0.99
N ILE A 251 4.40 -9.81 -1.16
CA ILE A 251 5.40 -10.08 -0.13
C ILE A 251 5.45 -8.95 0.91
N TYR A 252 5.32 -7.69 0.51
CA TYR A 252 5.28 -6.49 1.34
C TYR A 252 3.96 -6.41 2.11
N SER A 253 2.85 -6.78 1.51
CA SER A 253 1.55 -6.86 2.16
C SER A 253 1.63 -7.91 3.25
N LEU A 254 2.02 -9.15 2.96
CA LEU A 254 2.17 -10.17 4.01
C LEU A 254 3.24 -9.85 5.06
N SER A 255 4.30 -9.13 4.69
CA SER A 255 5.41 -8.79 5.61
C SER A 255 5.18 -7.52 6.44
N LEU A 256 4.53 -6.48 5.92
CA LEU A 256 4.10 -5.30 6.67
C LEU A 256 2.86 -5.61 7.53
N ILE A 257 1.93 -6.43 7.01
CA ILE A 257 0.83 -7.03 7.81
C ILE A 257 1.40 -7.91 8.92
N GLY A 258 2.59 -8.49 8.76
CA GLY A 258 3.30 -9.21 9.84
C GLY A 258 4.05 -8.30 10.82
N ALA A 259 4.80 -7.32 10.30
CA ALA A 259 5.82 -6.60 11.05
C ALA A 259 5.35 -5.29 11.68
N GLN A 260 4.38 -4.58 11.09
CA GLN A 260 3.79 -3.36 11.69
C GLN A 260 2.63 -3.69 12.64
N ILE A 261 1.95 -4.81 12.42
CA ILE A 261 0.76 -5.21 13.16
C ILE A 261 1.20 -5.94 14.45
N PHE A 262 2.11 -6.89 14.40
CA PHE A 262 2.21 -7.83 15.50
C PHE A 262 3.38 -7.66 16.49
N GLY A 263 4.30 -6.72 16.27
CA GLY A 263 5.34 -6.39 17.26
C GLY A 263 6.05 -7.62 17.88
N PHE A 264 6.26 -8.69 17.09
CA PHE A 264 6.74 -9.96 17.61
C PHE A 264 8.24 -9.93 17.93
N ASP A 265 8.60 -10.50 19.09
CA ASP A 265 9.92 -11.07 19.30
C ASP A 265 10.00 -12.41 18.53
N LYS A 266 11.11 -12.62 17.84
CA LYS A 266 11.43 -13.81 17.04
C LYS A 266 11.30 -15.12 17.83
N ASN A 267 11.43 -15.08 19.16
CA ASN A 267 11.38 -16.26 20.01
C ASN A 267 9.94 -16.68 20.39
N ASP A 268 8.96 -15.79 20.26
CA ASP A 268 7.60 -16.03 20.76
C ASP A 268 6.76 -16.94 19.85
N ILE A 269 7.08 -16.97 18.54
CA ILE A 269 6.44 -17.86 17.55
C ILE A 269 6.95 -19.31 17.72
N ILE A 270 8.19 -19.48 18.16
CA ILE A 270 8.87 -20.78 18.27
C ILE A 270 8.43 -21.52 19.53
N ASP A 271 8.16 -20.79 20.62
CA ASP A 271 7.92 -21.38 21.93
C ASP A 271 6.44 -21.77 22.20
N GLY A 272 5.52 -21.55 21.24
CA GLY A 272 4.09 -21.90 21.42
C GLY A 272 3.41 -21.14 22.58
N LYS A 273 3.95 -19.99 23.00
CA LYS A 273 3.52 -19.26 24.21
C LYS A 273 2.17 -18.54 24.08
N TYR A 274 1.54 -18.58 22.91
CA TYR A 274 0.27 -17.88 22.62
C TYR A 274 -0.82 -18.82 22.05
N GLU A 275 -0.80 -20.10 22.45
CA GLU A 275 -2.01 -20.95 22.39
C GLU A 275 -3.15 -20.35 23.22
#